data_AF-A0A941XJE3-F1
#
_entry.id   AF-A0A941XJE3-F1
#
_cell.length_a   1.000
_cell.length_b   1.000
_cell.length_c   1.000
_cell.angle_alpha   90.00
_cell.angle_beta   90.00
_cell.angle_gamma   90.00
#
_symmetry.space_group_name_H-M   'P 1'
#
loop_
_entity.id
_entity.type
_entity.pdbx_description
1 polymer ?
#
loop_
_entity_poly.entity_id
_entity_poly.type
_entity_poly.pdbx_seq_one_letter_code
_entity_poly.pdbx_strand_id
1 'polypeptide(L)'
;MKSIGAISSLFTLPSKEVWNIENGLNWAYNQTLRTDMPCGLCNALELADEYRMNYSSIMEASDKLIKDQLLKIGGTGLLISLGTLFNPVGIPVSMGISWMLQLRLINSLAYLGGYDLNSENVRTLAFVLLLGKRAEDFFLEKIIGAGALGVMKEGSKSIMKKLIPQFTSQITIKGGIKVVPILSGIVGTSVDVLMTHAIAKVAKQTFLKTTIECESFVRMEEERIKLLINMGIVDMYFCNEEKTLILEIIKNSSIPDSKKDVFCRDIENSPSKLYSIDYTLFRKEKFYGVNLMTGLLSIALADGFIHPAEKIYLEEIAKELHISTDEFSSILETCHIKQD
;
A
#
# COMPACT_ATOMS: atom_id res chain seq x y z
N MET A 1 -17.57 37.70 9.83
CA MET A 1 -17.76 37.98 8.39
C MET A 1 -16.48 38.22 7.59
N LYS A 2 -15.33 38.65 8.17
CA LYS A 2 -14.08 38.86 7.42
C LYS A 2 -13.28 37.59 7.03
N SER A 3 -13.58 36.41 7.56
CA SER A 3 -12.85 35.16 7.24
C SER A 3 -13.45 34.29 6.13
N ILE A 4 -14.67 34.60 5.67
CA ILE A 4 -15.39 33.80 4.65
C ILE A 4 -14.82 34.05 3.24
N GLY A 5 -14.35 35.28 2.98
CA GLY A 5 -13.68 35.64 1.73
C GLY A 5 -12.31 34.98 1.57
N ALA A 6 -11.62 34.64 2.67
CA ALA A 6 -10.27 34.10 2.62
C ALA A 6 -10.23 32.65 2.07
N ILE A 7 -11.12 31.76 2.51
CA ILE A 7 -11.07 30.35 2.09
C ILE A 7 -11.61 30.13 0.66
N SER A 8 -12.60 30.91 0.25
CA SER A 8 -13.06 30.94 -1.15
C SER A 8 -12.05 31.59 -2.09
N SER A 9 -11.22 32.52 -1.61
CA SER A 9 -10.10 33.09 -2.37
C SER A 9 -8.87 32.18 -2.45
N LEU A 10 -8.76 31.18 -1.57
CA LEU A 10 -7.64 30.22 -1.54
C LEU A 10 -7.75 29.15 -2.64
N PHE A 11 -8.95 28.93 -3.17
CA PHE A 11 -9.19 27.99 -4.28
C PHE A 11 -9.87 28.72 -5.43
N THR A 12 -9.14 28.96 -6.52
CA THR A 12 -9.70 29.49 -7.76
C THR A 12 -10.68 28.48 -8.35
N LEU A 13 -11.97 28.69 -8.08
CA LEU A 13 -13.06 27.93 -8.67
C LEU A 13 -13.18 28.25 -10.17
N PRO A 14 -13.54 27.28 -11.03
CA PRO A 14 -13.70 27.56 -12.45
C PRO A 14 -14.86 28.51 -12.72
N SER A 15 -14.78 29.22 -13.86
CA SER A 15 -15.80 30.19 -14.26
C SER A 15 -17.18 29.51 -14.42
N LYS A 16 -18.23 30.28 -14.12
CA LYS A 16 -19.62 29.80 -14.05
C LYS A 16 -20.15 29.17 -15.33
N GLU A 17 -19.59 29.51 -16.49
CA GLU A 17 -20.01 29.01 -17.81
C GLU A 17 -19.44 27.61 -18.12
N VAL A 18 -18.52 27.09 -17.30
CA VAL A 18 -17.71 25.88 -17.60
C VAL A 18 -17.88 24.77 -16.55
N TRP A 19 -18.75 24.92 -15.54
CA TRP A 19 -18.79 24.02 -14.38
C TRP A 19 -19.79 22.85 -14.49
N ASN A 20 -19.47 21.87 -15.35
CA ASN A 20 -20.15 20.57 -15.43
C ASN A 20 -19.43 19.48 -14.59
N ILE A 21 -20.03 18.29 -14.44
CA ILE A 21 -19.49 17.17 -13.63
C ILE A 21 -18.05 16.84 -14.00
N GLU A 22 -17.77 16.72 -15.28
CA GLU A 22 -16.45 16.36 -15.80
C GLU A 22 -15.40 17.42 -15.43
N ASN A 23 -15.71 18.71 -15.64
CA ASN A 23 -14.83 19.81 -15.27
C ASN A 23 -14.67 19.94 -13.75
N GLY A 24 -15.71 19.62 -12.98
CA GLY A 24 -15.67 19.54 -11.52
C GLY A 24 -14.71 18.48 -11.01
N LEU A 25 -14.80 17.26 -11.56
CA LEU A 25 -13.92 16.14 -11.25
C LEU A 25 -12.47 16.45 -11.64
N ASN A 26 -12.26 16.96 -12.86
CA ASN A 26 -10.94 17.32 -13.35
C ASN A 26 -10.32 18.45 -12.52
N TRP A 27 -11.09 19.47 -12.14
CA TRP A 27 -10.62 20.51 -11.24
C TRP A 27 -10.20 19.93 -9.88
N ALA A 28 -11.06 19.11 -9.26
CA ALA A 28 -10.78 18.51 -7.97
C ALA A 28 -9.51 17.65 -8.01
N TYR A 29 -9.35 16.84 -9.07
CA TYR A 29 -8.14 16.05 -9.31
C TYR A 29 -6.90 16.92 -9.44
N ASN A 30 -6.95 17.94 -10.30
CA ASN A 30 -5.82 18.83 -10.56
C ASN A 30 -5.40 19.60 -9.29
N GLN A 31 -6.36 20.00 -8.43
CA GLN A 31 -6.02 20.61 -7.14
C GLN A 31 -5.16 19.69 -6.26
N THR A 32 -5.30 18.37 -6.36
CA THR A 32 -4.49 17.44 -5.57
C THR A 32 -3.03 17.34 -6.01
N LEU A 33 -2.71 17.84 -7.21
CA LEU A 33 -1.36 17.79 -7.80
C LEU A 33 -0.64 19.15 -7.76
N ARG A 34 -1.36 20.20 -7.36
CA ARG A 34 -0.81 21.57 -7.28
C ARG A 34 0.21 21.68 -6.15
N THR A 35 1.33 22.31 -6.44
CA THR A 35 2.38 22.60 -5.45
C THR A 35 2.08 23.86 -4.63
N ASP A 36 1.13 24.69 -5.06
CA ASP A 36 0.74 25.96 -4.43
C ASP A 36 -0.56 25.84 -3.61
N MET A 37 -0.68 24.76 -2.86
CA MET A 37 -1.87 24.46 -2.07
C MET A 37 -1.99 25.41 -0.85
N PRO A 38 -3.21 25.80 -0.43
CA PRO A 38 -3.41 26.71 0.69
C PRO A 38 -2.70 26.27 1.97
N CYS A 39 -2.23 27.24 2.77
CA CYS A 39 -1.38 26.99 3.93
C CYS A 39 -1.96 25.91 4.87
N GLY A 40 -1.15 24.90 5.20
CA GLY A 40 -1.52 23.78 6.06
C GLY A 40 -2.11 22.56 5.33
N LEU A 41 -2.26 22.63 4.00
CA LEU A 41 -2.70 21.50 3.19
C LEU A 41 -1.61 21.18 2.15
N CYS A 42 -0.98 20.01 2.26
CA CYS A 42 -0.05 19.51 1.25
C CYS A 42 -0.79 18.83 0.08
N ASN A 43 -0.10 18.70 -1.05
CA ASN A 43 -0.59 17.98 -2.21
C ASN A 43 -0.49 16.45 -2.01
N ALA A 44 -0.97 15.66 -2.97
CA ALA A 44 -1.00 14.20 -2.85
C ALA A 44 0.40 13.56 -2.78
N LEU A 45 1.40 14.13 -3.47
CA LEU A 45 2.77 13.61 -3.50
C LEU A 45 3.46 13.91 -2.18
N GLU A 46 3.40 15.16 -1.73
CA GLU A 46 3.94 15.61 -0.44
C GLU A 46 3.32 14.83 0.72
N LEU A 47 2.00 14.61 0.69
CA LEU A 47 1.31 13.81 1.69
C LEU A 47 1.80 12.36 1.66
N ALA A 48 1.95 11.75 0.49
CA ALA A 48 2.44 10.39 0.39
C ALA A 48 3.90 10.27 0.87
N ASP A 49 4.77 11.20 0.48
CA ASP A 49 6.18 11.24 0.85
C ASP A 49 6.37 11.41 2.36
N GLU A 50 5.56 12.26 3.01
CA GLU A 50 5.55 12.43 4.47
C GLU A 50 5.39 11.07 5.19
N TYR A 51 4.46 10.23 4.74
CA TYR A 51 4.27 8.91 5.33
C TYR A 51 5.32 7.90 4.85
N ARG A 52 5.73 7.96 3.58
CA ARG A 52 6.75 7.05 3.04
C ARG A 52 8.09 7.16 3.76
N MET A 53 8.47 8.38 4.14
CA MET A 53 9.74 8.68 4.81
C MET A 53 9.74 8.33 6.30
N ASN A 54 8.57 8.36 6.95
CA ASN A 54 8.45 8.16 8.39
C ASN A 54 8.12 6.71 8.80
N TYR A 55 7.83 5.83 7.85
CA TYR A 55 7.42 4.45 8.12
C TYR A 55 8.27 3.43 7.37
N SER A 56 8.42 2.26 7.99
CA SER A 56 9.32 1.20 7.54
C SER A 56 8.83 0.47 6.29
N SER A 57 7.51 0.51 6.04
CA SER A 57 6.88 -0.18 4.92
C SER A 57 5.74 0.60 4.28
N ILE A 58 5.44 0.31 3.01
CA ILE A 58 4.30 0.88 2.28
C ILE A 58 2.98 0.50 2.95
N MET A 59 2.88 -0.71 3.49
CA MET A 59 1.70 -1.15 4.23
C MET A 59 1.44 -0.26 5.44
N GLU A 60 2.46 -0.03 6.27
CA GLU A 60 2.37 0.79 7.48
C GLU A 60 2.14 2.27 7.13
N ALA A 61 2.89 2.81 6.17
CA ALA A 61 2.75 4.18 5.68
C ALA A 61 1.32 4.45 5.20
N SER A 62 0.78 3.57 4.36
CA SER A 62 -0.58 3.71 3.84
C SER A 62 -1.66 3.54 4.90
N ASP A 63 -1.51 2.61 5.86
CA ASP A 63 -2.47 2.44 6.96
C ASP A 63 -2.52 3.65 7.88
N LYS A 64 -1.35 4.22 8.22
CA LYS A 64 -1.29 5.44 9.02
C LYS A 64 -1.85 6.63 8.26
N LEU A 65 -1.51 6.79 6.98
CA LEU A 65 -2.03 7.84 6.12
C LEU A 65 -3.56 7.80 6.08
N ILE A 66 -4.14 6.62 5.80
CA ILE A 66 -5.60 6.43 5.78
C ILE A 66 -6.19 6.78 7.14
N LYS A 67 -5.65 6.24 8.23
CA LYS A 67 -6.14 6.50 9.59
C LYS A 67 -6.15 8.00 9.91
N ASP A 68 -5.08 8.71 9.61
CA ASP A 68 -4.95 10.12 9.94
C ASP A 68 -5.85 11.00 9.07
N GLN A 69 -6.02 10.68 7.78
CA GLN A 69 -6.99 11.37 6.93
C GLN A 69 -8.42 11.11 7.39
N LEU A 70 -8.76 9.89 7.81
CA LEU A 70 -10.07 9.56 8.38
C LEU A 70 -10.31 10.28 9.71
N LEU A 71 -9.29 10.40 10.56
CA LEU A 71 -9.36 11.18 11.80
C LEU A 71 -9.53 12.67 11.52
N LYS A 72 -8.85 13.22 10.50
CA LYS A 72 -9.07 14.61 10.06
C LYS A 72 -10.49 14.79 9.55
N ILE A 73 -11.02 13.89 8.72
CA ILE A 73 -12.40 13.95 8.21
C ILE A 73 -13.44 13.79 9.35
N GLY A 74 -13.20 12.88 10.31
CA GLY A 74 -14.11 12.60 11.41
C GLY A 74 -14.05 13.58 12.59
N GLY A 75 -12.86 14.11 12.88
CA GLY A 75 -12.60 15.05 13.98
C GLY A 75 -12.74 16.52 13.58
N THR A 76 -12.56 16.86 12.29
CA THR A 76 -12.76 18.21 11.76
C THR A 76 -14.04 18.32 10.94
N GLY A 77 -15.19 18.18 11.59
CA GLY A 77 -16.47 18.68 11.05
C GLY A 77 -16.49 20.22 10.83
N LEU A 78 -15.33 20.87 10.74
CA LEU A 78 -15.08 22.30 10.93
C LEU A 78 -14.60 23.02 9.65
N LEU A 79 -14.23 22.32 8.58
CA LEU A 79 -13.84 22.96 7.31
C LEU A 79 -14.91 22.88 6.21
N ILE A 80 -15.84 21.93 6.29
CA ILE A 80 -16.92 21.77 5.29
C ILE A 80 -18.12 22.68 5.61
N SER A 81 -18.24 23.19 6.84
CA SER A 81 -19.27 24.17 7.22
C SER A 81 -19.07 25.58 6.64
N LEU A 82 -17.96 25.83 5.91
CA LEU A 82 -17.52 27.16 5.45
C LEU A 82 -17.78 27.45 3.95
N GLY A 83 -18.70 26.73 3.31
CA GLY A 83 -18.90 26.81 1.86
C GLY A 83 -20.35 26.77 1.36
N THR A 84 -21.29 27.46 2.02
CA THR A 84 -22.64 27.69 1.47
C THR A 84 -22.68 28.88 0.51
N LEU A 85 -21.80 28.90 -0.49
CA LEU A 85 -21.99 29.75 -1.67
C LEU A 85 -22.95 29.02 -2.61
N PHE A 86 -24.23 29.39 -2.51
CA PHE A 86 -25.27 28.93 -3.43
C PHE A 86 -24.91 29.33 -4.87
N ASN A 87 -24.77 28.32 -5.74
CA ASN A 87 -24.63 28.53 -7.18
C ASN A 87 -25.81 27.85 -7.90
N PRO A 88 -26.80 28.61 -8.41
CA PRO A 88 -28.01 28.04 -9.02
C PRO A 88 -27.74 27.31 -10.35
N VAL A 89 -26.55 27.45 -10.96
CA VAL A 89 -26.26 26.92 -12.31
C VAL A 89 -25.21 25.78 -12.33
N GLY A 90 -24.45 25.54 -11.25
CA GLY A 90 -23.33 24.56 -11.22
C GLY A 90 -23.38 23.47 -10.13
N ILE A 91 -22.30 22.69 -9.98
CA ILE A 91 -22.08 21.76 -8.85
C ILE A 91 -21.87 22.56 -7.55
N PRO A 92 -22.41 22.14 -6.39
CA PRO A 92 -22.11 22.79 -5.12
C PRO A 92 -20.62 22.81 -4.81
N VAL A 93 -20.09 23.95 -4.36
CA VAL A 93 -18.67 24.12 -4.00
C VAL A 93 -18.23 23.10 -2.95
N SER A 94 -19.10 22.79 -1.99
CA SER A 94 -18.87 21.75 -0.97
C SER A 94 -18.60 20.36 -1.56
N MET A 95 -19.22 20.02 -2.69
CA MET A 95 -19.00 18.74 -3.38
C MET A 95 -17.62 18.71 -4.04
N GLY A 96 -17.21 19.80 -4.70
CA GLY A 96 -15.88 19.91 -5.29
C GLY A 96 -14.75 19.80 -4.25
N ILE A 97 -14.91 20.44 -3.09
CA ILE A 97 -13.96 20.33 -1.97
C ILE A 97 -13.94 18.89 -1.41
N SER A 98 -15.10 18.26 -1.25
CA SER A 98 -15.18 16.85 -0.81
C SER A 98 -14.46 15.91 -1.78
N TRP A 99 -14.72 16.06 -3.09
CA TRP A 99 -14.00 15.31 -4.12
C TRP A 99 -12.50 15.54 -4.08
N MET A 100 -12.06 16.79 -3.93
CA MET A 100 -10.63 17.10 -3.82
C MET A 100 -9.99 16.38 -2.63
N LEU A 101 -10.61 16.36 -1.45
CA LEU A 101 -10.07 15.69 -0.26
C LEU A 101 -10.02 14.16 -0.44
N GLN A 102 -11.08 13.56 -0.99
CA GLN A 102 -11.12 12.11 -1.27
C GLN A 102 -10.14 11.71 -2.38
N LEU A 103 -10.07 12.49 -3.46
CA LEU A 103 -9.10 12.29 -4.54
C LEU A 103 -7.67 12.49 -4.06
N ARG A 104 -7.41 13.40 -3.12
CA ARG A 104 -6.06 13.57 -2.56
C ARG A 104 -5.62 12.31 -1.84
N LEU A 105 -6.49 11.71 -1.03
CA LEU A 105 -6.23 10.42 -0.39
C LEU A 105 -5.98 9.33 -1.43
N ILE A 106 -6.86 9.20 -2.43
CA ILE A 106 -6.73 8.20 -3.50
C ILE A 106 -5.40 8.38 -4.27
N ASN A 107 -5.08 9.61 -4.66
CA ASN A 107 -3.86 9.93 -5.40
C ASN A 107 -2.59 9.75 -4.56
N SER A 108 -2.66 9.97 -3.25
CA SER A 108 -1.53 9.67 -2.35
C SER A 108 -1.24 8.16 -2.33
N LEU A 109 -2.29 7.34 -2.28
CA LEU A 109 -2.16 5.88 -2.35
C LEU A 109 -1.69 5.41 -3.74
N ALA A 110 -2.14 6.05 -4.82
CA ALA A 110 -1.63 5.78 -6.16
C ALA A 110 -0.14 6.10 -6.28
N TYR A 111 0.30 7.25 -5.75
CA TYR A 111 1.71 7.65 -5.75
C TYR A 111 2.59 6.72 -4.91
N LEU A 112 2.12 6.29 -3.72
CA LEU A 112 2.79 5.25 -2.92
C LEU A 112 2.94 3.92 -3.69
N GLY A 113 2.03 3.65 -4.62
CA GLY A 113 2.07 2.47 -5.50
C GLY A 113 2.98 2.63 -6.72
N GLY A 114 3.61 3.80 -6.91
CA GLY A 114 4.46 4.09 -8.06
C GLY A 114 3.69 4.47 -9.33
N TYR A 115 2.41 4.83 -9.22
CA TYR A 115 1.61 5.25 -10.38
C TYR A 115 1.87 6.72 -10.74
N ASP A 116 1.99 6.99 -12.05
CA ASP A 116 2.05 8.36 -12.56
C ASP A 116 0.66 9.03 -12.49
N LEU A 117 0.55 10.04 -11.63
CA LEU A 117 -0.69 10.80 -11.42
C LEU A 117 -1.07 11.69 -12.63
N ASN A 118 -0.16 11.89 -13.59
CA ASN A 118 -0.48 12.60 -14.83
C ASN A 118 -1.18 11.69 -15.85
N SER A 119 -1.12 10.37 -15.65
CA SER A 119 -1.74 9.37 -16.52
C SER A 119 -3.26 9.49 -16.54
N GLU A 120 -3.84 9.59 -17.74
CA GLU A 120 -5.31 9.61 -17.90
C GLU A 120 -5.98 8.38 -17.30
N ASN A 121 -5.28 7.24 -17.31
CA ASN A 121 -5.79 6.00 -16.74
C ASN A 121 -5.87 6.09 -15.21
N VAL A 122 -4.82 6.56 -14.54
CA VAL A 122 -4.79 6.73 -13.08
C VAL A 122 -5.86 7.74 -12.65
N ARG A 123 -6.02 8.83 -13.40
CA ARG A 123 -7.10 9.81 -13.18
C ARG A 123 -8.49 9.18 -13.26
N THR A 124 -8.76 8.41 -14.32
CA THR A 124 -10.05 7.74 -14.49
C THR A 124 -10.31 6.69 -13.41
N LEU A 125 -9.30 5.91 -13.03
CA LEU A 125 -9.41 4.99 -11.90
C LEU A 125 -9.71 5.72 -10.59
N ALA A 126 -9.09 6.86 -10.35
CA ALA A 126 -9.39 7.68 -9.17
C ALA A 126 -10.86 8.14 -9.16
N PHE A 127 -11.43 8.49 -10.32
CA PHE A 127 -12.85 8.82 -10.43
C PHE A 127 -13.79 7.62 -10.24
N VAL A 128 -13.43 6.43 -10.72
CA VAL A 128 -14.15 5.18 -10.42
C VAL A 128 -14.16 4.92 -8.91
N LEU A 129 -13.00 5.03 -8.26
CA LEU A 129 -12.84 4.80 -6.83
C LEU A 129 -13.58 5.83 -5.98
N LEU A 130 -13.55 7.11 -6.40
CA LEU A 130 -14.30 8.20 -5.77
C LEU A 130 -15.81 7.93 -5.76
N LEU A 131 -16.33 7.34 -6.84
CA LEU A 131 -17.73 6.97 -6.97
C LEU A 131 -18.10 5.75 -6.09
N GLY A 132 -17.10 4.94 -5.73
CA GLY A 132 -17.24 3.79 -4.84
C GLY A 132 -18.24 2.77 -5.40
N LYS A 133 -19.07 2.18 -4.51
CA LYS A 133 -20.09 1.16 -4.87
C LYS A 133 -21.08 1.58 -5.96
N ARG A 134 -21.14 2.87 -6.31
CA ARG A 134 -22.05 3.40 -7.34
C ARG A 134 -21.42 3.43 -8.73
N ALA A 135 -20.16 3.02 -8.87
CA ALA A 135 -19.44 3.09 -10.13
C ALA A 135 -19.91 2.11 -11.20
N GLU A 136 -21.12 1.57 -11.11
CA GLU A 136 -21.56 0.31 -11.74
C GLU A 136 -20.78 -0.88 -11.15
N ASP A 137 -21.50 -1.91 -10.67
CA ASP A 137 -20.88 -3.10 -10.08
C ASP A 137 -19.82 -3.71 -11.01
N PHE A 138 -20.03 -3.59 -12.33
CA PHE A 138 -19.10 -3.97 -13.38
C PHE A 138 -17.68 -3.40 -13.23
N PHE A 139 -17.53 -2.12 -12.87
CA PHE A 139 -16.20 -1.49 -12.79
C PHE A 139 -15.48 -1.86 -11.49
N LEU A 140 -16.19 -1.92 -10.38
CA LEU A 140 -15.61 -2.35 -9.12
C LEU A 140 -15.27 -3.84 -9.11
N GLU A 141 -16.08 -4.69 -9.73
CA GLU A 141 -15.79 -6.11 -9.87
C GLU A 141 -14.48 -6.33 -10.63
N LYS A 142 -14.27 -5.57 -11.72
CA LYS A 142 -13.00 -5.59 -12.47
C LYS A 142 -11.80 -5.11 -11.64
N ILE A 143 -11.97 -4.07 -10.83
CA ILE A 143 -10.92 -3.59 -9.92
C ILE A 143 -10.58 -4.65 -8.87
N ILE A 144 -11.59 -5.30 -8.29
CA ILE A 144 -11.39 -6.31 -7.25
C ILE A 144 -10.72 -7.56 -7.85
N GLY A 145 -11.10 -7.97 -9.06
CA GLY A 145 -10.55 -9.15 -9.72
C GLY A 145 -9.17 -8.95 -10.36
N ALA A 146 -8.96 -7.81 -11.02
CA ALA A 146 -7.78 -7.57 -11.87
C ALA A 146 -6.98 -6.31 -11.49
N GLY A 147 -7.31 -5.65 -10.38
CA GLY A 147 -6.64 -4.42 -9.93
C GLY A 147 -6.83 -3.26 -10.92
N ALA A 148 -5.88 -2.32 -10.90
CA ALA A 148 -5.88 -1.18 -11.81
C ALA A 148 -5.96 -1.60 -13.30
N LEU A 149 -5.25 -2.68 -13.68
CA LEU A 149 -5.17 -3.18 -15.05
C LEU A 149 -6.53 -3.60 -15.64
N GLY A 150 -7.46 -4.06 -14.81
CA GLY A 150 -8.79 -4.48 -15.26
C GLY A 150 -9.61 -3.36 -15.90
N VAL A 151 -9.50 -2.15 -15.36
CA VAL A 151 -10.21 -0.96 -15.84
C VAL A 151 -9.42 -0.27 -16.96
N MET A 152 -8.09 -0.24 -16.87
CA MET A 152 -7.23 0.42 -17.87
C MET A 152 -7.40 -0.12 -19.30
N LYS A 153 -7.85 -1.38 -19.47
CA LYS A 153 -8.07 -2.00 -20.78
C LYS A 153 -9.27 -1.44 -21.56
N GLU A 154 -10.25 -0.82 -20.92
CA GLU A 154 -11.44 -0.30 -21.59
C GLU A 154 -11.27 1.10 -22.20
N GLY A 155 -10.13 1.75 -21.91
CA GLY A 155 -9.82 3.09 -22.37
C GLY A 155 -10.53 4.18 -21.57
N SER A 156 -9.74 5.13 -21.06
CA SER A 156 -10.17 6.23 -20.19
C SER A 156 -11.45 6.95 -20.65
N LYS A 157 -11.55 7.28 -21.95
CA LYS A 157 -12.71 7.99 -22.52
C LYS A 157 -14.03 7.20 -22.45
N SER A 158 -13.98 5.88 -22.62
CA SER A 158 -15.17 5.02 -22.57
C SER A 158 -15.75 4.97 -21.16
N ILE A 159 -14.86 4.82 -20.19
CA ILE A 159 -15.20 4.78 -18.77
C ILE A 159 -15.78 6.12 -18.32
N MET A 160 -15.14 7.24 -18.69
CA MET A 160 -15.64 8.58 -18.35
C MET A 160 -17.05 8.85 -18.85
N LYS A 161 -17.39 8.41 -20.07
CA LYS A 161 -18.76 8.52 -20.60
C LYS A 161 -19.80 7.77 -19.75
N LYS A 162 -19.42 6.66 -19.12
CA LYS A 162 -20.30 5.89 -18.21
C LYS A 162 -20.31 6.46 -16.79
N LEU A 163 -19.20 7.06 -16.33
CA LEU A 163 -19.08 7.64 -14.99
C LEU A 163 -19.84 8.97 -14.84
N ILE A 164 -19.79 9.86 -15.84
CA ILE A 164 -20.39 11.20 -15.75
C ILE A 164 -21.91 11.13 -15.41
N PRO A 165 -22.72 10.26 -16.03
CA PRO A 165 -24.12 10.08 -15.64
C PRO A 165 -24.32 9.64 -14.18
N GLN A 166 -23.44 8.80 -13.64
CA GLN A 166 -23.53 8.32 -12.25
C GLN A 166 -23.17 9.39 -11.22
N PHE A 167 -22.29 10.32 -11.57
CA PHE A 167 -22.06 11.51 -10.76
C PHE A 167 -23.20 12.53 -10.90
N THR A 168 -23.83 12.60 -12.07
CA THR A 168 -24.98 13.48 -12.31
C THR A 168 -26.22 13.01 -11.55
N SER A 169 -26.49 11.70 -11.50
CA SER A 169 -27.63 11.12 -10.78
C SER A 169 -27.55 11.33 -9.25
N GLN A 170 -26.35 11.57 -8.72
CA GLN A 170 -26.16 11.99 -7.33
C GLN A 170 -26.64 13.43 -7.07
N ILE A 171 -27.01 14.20 -8.07
CA ILE A 171 -27.51 15.56 -7.86
C ILE A 171 -29.04 15.51 -7.96
N THR A 172 -29.74 15.59 -6.83
CA THR A 172 -31.22 15.67 -6.81
C THR A 172 -31.64 17.14 -6.87
N ILE A 173 -32.66 17.50 -7.66
CA ILE A 173 -33.21 18.86 -7.67
C ILE A 173 -34.55 18.87 -6.93
N LYS A 174 -34.62 19.49 -5.75
CA LYS A 174 -35.87 19.71 -5.00
C LYS A 174 -36.21 21.21 -5.02
N GLY A 175 -37.34 21.58 -5.64
CA GLY A 175 -37.83 22.97 -5.66
C GLY A 175 -36.89 23.99 -6.32
N GLY A 176 -36.13 23.59 -7.36
CA GLY A 176 -35.11 24.43 -8.01
C GLY A 176 -33.74 24.45 -7.30
N ILE A 177 -33.64 23.80 -6.13
CA ILE A 177 -32.40 23.66 -5.38
C ILE A 177 -31.76 22.31 -5.75
N LYS A 178 -30.55 22.34 -6.31
CA LYS A 178 -29.68 21.17 -6.48
C LYS A 178 -29.23 20.68 -5.10
N VAL A 179 -30.01 19.79 -4.52
CA VAL A 179 -29.65 18.99 -3.36
C VAL A 179 -28.86 17.80 -3.89
N VAL A 180 -27.55 17.94 -3.90
CA VAL A 180 -26.72 16.75 -3.78
C VAL A 180 -27.12 16.15 -2.44
N PRO A 181 -27.58 14.89 -2.33
CA PRO A 181 -27.33 14.16 -1.11
C PRO A 181 -25.82 14.10 -1.04
N ILE A 182 -25.22 15.15 -0.49
CA ILE A 182 -24.06 14.94 0.32
C ILE A 182 -24.50 13.77 1.19
N LEU A 183 -23.70 12.72 1.29
CA LEU A 183 -23.91 11.77 2.38
C LEU A 183 -23.84 12.46 3.77
N SER A 184 -23.85 13.80 3.85
CA SER A 184 -24.29 14.62 4.98
C SER A 184 -25.82 14.71 5.06
N GLY A 185 -26.40 13.71 5.69
CA GLY A 185 -27.60 13.92 6.50
C GLY A 185 -27.18 14.09 7.95
N ILE A 186 -27.21 15.33 8.44
CA ILE A 186 -27.05 15.75 9.85
C ILE A 186 -25.59 15.84 10.36
N VAL A 187 -25.36 16.99 10.99
CA VAL A 187 -24.29 17.34 11.94
C VAL A 187 -23.75 16.11 12.70
N GLY A 188 -22.46 15.78 12.51
CA GLY A 188 -21.68 14.97 13.46
C GLY A 188 -21.55 13.46 13.17
N THR A 189 -20.31 13.05 12.84
CA THR A 189 -19.67 11.77 13.22
C THR A 189 -20.33 10.44 12.79
N SER A 190 -19.93 9.89 11.63
CA SER A 190 -19.66 8.44 11.36
C SER A 190 -19.77 8.07 9.88
N VAL A 191 -20.81 8.53 9.17
CA VAL A 191 -21.14 8.07 7.80
C VAL A 191 -20.09 8.50 6.75
N ASP A 192 -19.61 9.73 6.80
CA ASP A 192 -18.55 10.22 5.88
C ASP A 192 -17.21 9.51 6.10
N VAL A 193 -16.91 9.13 7.35
CA VAL A 193 -15.72 8.35 7.71
C VAL A 193 -15.84 6.93 7.17
N LEU A 194 -17.00 6.28 7.33
CA LEU A 194 -17.23 4.91 6.84
C LEU A 194 -17.13 4.84 5.31
N MET A 195 -17.73 5.78 4.59
CA MET A 195 -17.64 5.83 3.13
C MET A 195 -16.23 6.12 2.65
N THR A 196 -15.55 7.10 3.27
CA THR A 196 -14.16 7.40 2.92
C THR A 196 -13.23 6.23 3.25
N HIS A 197 -13.49 5.51 4.35
CA HIS A 197 -12.75 4.31 4.71
C HIS A 197 -12.96 3.20 3.67
N ALA A 198 -14.19 3.00 3.19
CA ALA A 198 -14.47 2.05 2.12
C ALA A 198 -13.72 2.42 0.82
N ILE A 199 -13.75 3.69 0.42
CA ILE A 199 -13.00 4.21 -0.73
C ILE A 199 -11.49 3.97 -0.54
N ALA A 200 -10.96 4.30 0.63
CA ALA A 200 -9.54 4.13 0.96
C ALA A 200 -9.11 2.66 0.92
N LYS A 201 -9.96 1.74 1.42
CA LYS A 201 -9.70 0.31 1.39
C LYS A 201 -9.62 -0.22 -0.05
N VAL A 202 -10.57 0.14 -0.90
CA VAL A 202 -10.56 -0.28 -2.31
C VAL A 202 -9.39 0.38 -3.04
N ALA A 203 -9.10 1.65 -2.79
CA ALA A 203 -7.95 2.34 -3.37
C ALA A 203 -6.61 1.70 -2.96
N LYS A 204 -6.43 1.36 -1.69
CA LYS A 204 -5.26 0.60 -1.20
C LYS A 204 -5.13 -0.74 -1.91
N GLN A 205 -6.21 -1.49 -2.06
CA GLN A 205 -6.19 -2.75 -2.81
C GLN A 205 -5.88 -2.55 -4.30
N THR A 206 -6.36 -1.46 -4.89
CA THR A 206 -6.19 -1.17 -6.32
C THR A 206 -4.75 -0.77 -6.65
N PHE A 207 -4.17 0.13 -5.84
CA PHE A 207 -2.88 0.73 -6.14
C PHE A 207 -1.72 0.11 -5.37
N LEU A 208 -1.94 -0.49 -4.20
CA LEU A 208 -0.85 -0.95 -3.33
C LEU A 208 -0.73 -2.46 -3.20
N LYS A 209 -1.67 -3.25 -3.72
CA LYS A 209 -1.64 -4.73 -3.56
C LYS A 209 -0.31 -5.32 -4.01
N THR A 210 0.08 -5.08 -5.26
CA THR A 210 1.33 -5.61 -5.82
C THR A 210 2.56 -5.07 -5.10
N THR A 211 2.59 -3.77 -4.79
CA THR A 211 3.72 -3.14 -4.08
C THR A 211 3.91 -3.72 -2.68
N ILE A 212 2.82 -3.94 -1.94
CA ILE A 212 2.84 -4.55 -0.60
C ILE A 212 3.25 -6.03 -0.68
N GLU A 213 2.75 -6.77 -1.68
CA GLU A 213 3.15 -8.16 -1.92
C GLU A 213 4.66 -8.26 -2.22
N CYS A 214 5.18 -7.44 -3.14
CA CYS A 214 6.60 -7.37 -3.47
C CYS A 214 7.46 -7.00 -2.25
N GLU A 215 7.07 -5.97 -1.50
CA GLU A 215 7.79 -5.56 -0.28
C GLU A 215 7.80 -6.68 0.77
N SER A 216 6.68 -7.41 0.92
CA SER A 216 6.61 -8.54 1.84
C SER A 216 7.50 -9.71 1.40
N PHE A 217 7.64 -9.95 0.10
CA PHE A 217 8.55 -10.96 -0.45
C PHE A 217 10.01 -10.57 -0.21
N VAL A 218 10.38 -9.31 -0.49
CA VAL A 218 11.73 -8.80 -0.22
C VAL A 218 12.09 -8.91 1.27
N ARG A 219 11.16 -8.56 2.17
CA ARG A 219 11.36 -8.75 3.62
C ARG A 219 11.52 -10.22 4.01
N MET A 220 10.76 -11.13 3.41
CA MET A 220 10.90 -12.56 3.65
C MET A 220 12.27 -13.08 3.21
N GLU A 221 12.75 -12.66 2.04
CA GLU A 221 14.08 -13.02 1.54
C GLU A 221 15.20 -12.47 2.45
N GLU A 222 15.03 -11.26 3.00
CA GLU A 222 15.96 -10.72 3.99
C GLU A 222 16.01 -11.55 5.28
N GLU A 223 14.85 -11.92 5.83
CA GLU A 223 14.79 -12.79 7.02
C GLU A 223 15.35 -14.19 6.73
N ARG A 224 15.14 -14.70 5.50
CA ARG A 224 15.71 -15.98 5.05
C ARG A 224 17.24 -15.89 5.04
N ILE A 225 17.81 -14.84 4.47
CA ILE A 225 19.27 -14.65 4.44
C ILE A 225 19.84 -14.52 5.84
N LYS A 226 19.19 -13.77 6.74
CA LYS A 226 19.61 -13.69 8.15
C LYS A 226 19.63 -15.06 8.82
N LEU A 227 18.62 -15.90 8.57
CA LEU A 227 18.58 -17.27 9.08
C LEU A 227 19.70 -18.14 8.52
N LEU A 228 20.01 -18.03 7.23
CA LEU A 228 21.13 -18.75 6.61
C LEU A 228 22.48 -18.33 7.23
N ILE A 229 22.67 -17.03 7.47
CA ILE A 229 23.87 -16.54 8.17
C ILE A 229 23.90 -17.05 9.62
N ASN A 230 22.77 -17.01 10.32
CA ASN A 230 22.68 -17.55 11.68
C ASN A 230 23.06 -19.03 11.72
N MET A 231 22.64 -19.82 10.72
CA MET A 231 23.00 -21.23 10.62
C MET A 231 24.52 -21.39 10.58
N GLY A 232 25.21 -20.71 9.66
CA GLY A 232 26.66 -20.82 9.53
C GLY A 232 27.49 -20.19 10.64
N ILE A 233 26.88 -19.55 11.65
CA ILE A 233 27.62 -19.02 12.82
C ILE A 233 27.20 -19.66 14.14
N VAL A 234 26.19 -20.54 14.14
CA VAL A 234 25.60 -21.05 15.39
C VAL A 234 26.55 -21.96 16.17
N ASP A 235 27.44 -22.64 15.46
CA ASP A 235 28.48 -23.52 15.99
C ASP A 235 29.78 -22.76 16.35
N MET A 236 29.80 -21.43 16.18
CA MET A 236 30.96 -20.55 16.34
C MET A 236 32.09 -20.78 15.34
N TYR A 237 31.84 -21.51 14.25
CA TYR A 237 32.83 -21.79 13.20
C TYR A 237 32.25 -21.59 11.80
N PHE A 238 32.29 -20.34 11.32
CA PHE A 238 31.78 -20.02 9.99
C PHE A 238 32.79 -20.37 8.89
N CYS A 239 32.66 -21.55 8.30
CA CYS A 239 33.60 -22.10 7.33
C CYS A 239 33.47 -21.47 5.94
N ASN A 240 34.46 -21.69 5.05
CA ASN A 240 34.49 -21.04 3.75
C ASN A 240 33.42 -21.60 2.79
N GLU A 241 33.08 -22.86 2.94
CA GLU A 241 32.07 -23.58 2.18
C GLU A 241 30.69 -22.96 2.41
N GLU A 242 30.30 -22.76 3.67
CA GLU A 242 29.05 -22.07 4.05
C GLU A 242 29.03 -20.63 3.57
N LYS A 243 30.12 -19.88 3.82
CA LYS A 243 30.25 -18.48 3.36
C LYS A 243 30.02 -18.37 1.87
N THR A 244 30.65 -19.24 1.09
CA THR A 244 30.54 -19.24 -0.38
C THR A 244 29.11 -19.48 -0.81
N LEU A 245 28.43 -20.46 -0.21
CA LEU A 245 27.04 -20.80 -0.52
C LEU A 245 26.08 -19.66 -0.17
N ILE A 246 26.24 -19.04 1.00
CA ILE A 246 25.39 -17.92 1.43
C ILE A 246 25.64 -16.68 0.55
N LEU A 247 26.89 -16.38 0.19
CA LEU A 247 27.22 -15.27 -0.71
C LEU A 247 26.62 -15.47 -2.11
N GLU A 248 26.60 -16.71 -2.63
CA GLU A 248 25.93 -17.02 -3.89
C GLU A 248 24.41 -16.82 -3.80
N ILE A 249 23.79 -17.24 -2.69
CA ILE A 249 22.35 -17.01 -2.44
C ILE A 249 22.06 -15.50 -2.39
N ILE A 250 22.86 -14.71 -1.66
CA ILE A 250 22.68 -13.25 -1.56
C ILE A 250 22.79 -12.62 -2.95
N LYS A 251 23.82 -12.99 -3.73
CA LYS A 251 24.04 -12.46 -5.08
C LYS A 251 22.81 -12.68 -5.98
N ASN A 252 22.24 -13.88 -5.94
CA ASN A 252 21.10 -14.28 -6.78
C ASN A 252 19.74 -13.88 -6.22
N SER A 253 19.67 -13.32 -5.01
CA SER A 253 18.42 -12.89 -4.38
C SER A 253 17.83 -11.61 -4.98
N SER A 254 16.53 -11.40 -4.75
CA SER A 254 15.78 -10.22 -5.20
C SER A 254 15.87 -9.03 -4.24
N ILE A 255 16.69 -9.10 -3.19
CA ILE A 255 16.84 -7.98 -2.24
C ILE A 255 17.61 -6.82 -2.89
N PRO A 256 17.43 -5.57 -2.42
CA PRO A 256 18.18 -4.42 -2.93
C PRO A 256 19.70 -4.56 -2.73
N ASP A 257 20.50 -4.08 -3.69
CA ASP A 257 21.97 -4.14 -3.64
C ASP A 257 22.54 -3.49 -2.37
N SER A 258 21.93 -2.38 -1.92
CA SER A 258 22.32 -1.72 -0.66
C SER A 258 22.23 -2.63 0.57
N LYS A 259 21.33 -3.62 0.56
CA LYS A 259 21.22 -4.64 1.63
C LYS A 259 22.14 -5.83 1.37
N LYS A 260 22.34 -6.23 0.11
CA LYS A 260 23.33 -7.25 -0.26
C LYS A 260 24.72 -6.87 0.25
N ASP A 261 25.12 -5.62 0.03
CA ASP A 261 26.43 -5.09 0.44
C ASP A 261 26.64 -5.17 1.96
N VAL A 262 25.59 -4.95 2.75
CA VAL A 262 25.63 -5.08 4.21
C VAL A 262 25.86 -6.53 4.60
N PHE A 263 25.05 -7.47 4.08
CA PHE A 263 25.21 -8.88 4.40
C PHE A 263 26.55 -9.45 3.94
N CYS A 264 27.03 -9.10 2.75
CA CYS A 264 28.33 -9.54 2.25
C CYS A 264 29.46 -9.08 3.18
N ARG A 265 29.43 -7.81 3.61
CA ARG A 265 30.41 -7.28 4.55
C ARG A 265 30.33 -7.98 5.90
N ASP A 266 29.13 -8.26 6.39
CA ASP A 266 28.96 -8.94 7.68
C ASP A 266 29.53 -10.36 7.61
N ILE A 267 29.28 -11.10 6.51
CA ILE A 267 29.82 -12.45 6.27
C ILE A 267 31.35 -12.45 6.18
N GLU A 268 31.94 -11.50 5.46
CA GLU A 268 33.41 -11.35 5.36
C GLU A 268 34.07 -11.13 6.72
N ASN A 269 33.41 -10.37 7.60
CA ASN A 269 33.90 -10.10 8.95
C ASN A 269 33.58 -11.21 9.96
N SER A 270 32.89 -12.28 9.55
CA SER A 270 32.41 -13.37 10.43
C SER A 270 31.62 -12.83 11.63
N PRO A 271 30.31 -12.60 11.49
CA PRO A 271 29.53 -11.93 12.52
C PRO A 271 29.47 -12.80 13.79
N SER A 272 29.68 -12.18 14.95
CA SER A 272 29.72 -12.88 16.25
C SER A 272 28.36 -12.99 16.95
N LYS A 273 27.33 -12.33 16.41
CA LYS A 273 25.99 -12.26 17.01
C LYS A 273 24.94 -12.68 15.99
N LEU A 274 24.04 -13.56 16.42
CA LEU A 274 22.87 -13.95 15.64
C LEU A 274 21.94 -12.76 15.36
N TYR A 275 21.43 -12.72 14.14
CA TYR A 275 20.35 -11.83 13.75
C TYR A 275 19.06 -12.21 14.49
N SER A 276 18.29 -11.19 14.86
CA SER A 276 16.90 -11.37 15.29
C SER A 276 16.02 -11.63 14.07
N ILE A 277 15.15 -12.63 14.18
CA ILE A 277 14.34 -13.15 13.08
C ILE A 277 12.86 -12.95 13.34
N ASP A 278 12.12 -12.50 12.32
CA ASP A 278 10.65 -12.49 12.33
C ASP A 278 10.06 -13.73 11.63
N TYR A 279 9.83 -14.79 12.40
CA TYR A 279 9.26 -16.05 11.90
C TYR A 279 7.82 -15.92 11.38
N THR A 280 7.11 -14.83 11.68
CA THR A 280 5.70 -14.67 11.24
C THR A 280 5.57 -14.63 9.72
N LEU A 281 6.62 -14.23 9.00
CA LEU A 281 6.62 -14.14 7.54
C LEU A 281 6.54 -15.51 6.86
N PHE A 282 7.20 -16.53 7.43
CA PHE A 282 7.27 -17.88 6.86
C PHE A 282 6.05 -18.75 7.22
N ARG A 283 5.28 -18.37 8.24
CA ARG A 283 4.07 -19.09 8.68
C ARG A 283 2.86 -18.89 7.77
N LYS A 284 2.94 -17.98 6.79
CA LYS A 284 1.80 -17.69 5.88
C LYS A 284 1.47 -18.87 4.96
N GLU A 285 2.49 -19.52 4.42
CA GLU A 285 2.33 -20.70 3.57
C GLU A 285 3.37 -21.74 3.96
N LYS A 286 2.92 -22.97 4.18
CA LYS A 286 3.78 -24.09 4.59
C LYS A 286 4.98 -24.30 3.65
N PHE A 287 4.79 -24.04 2.36
CA PHE A 287 5.83 -24.15 1.34
C PHE A 287 7.07 -23.31 1.67
N TYR A 288 6.90 -22.08 2.17
CA TYR A 288 8.03 -21.22 2.52
C TYR A 288 8.83 -21.78 3.69
N GLY A 289 8.16 -22.30 4.71
CA GLY A 289 8.81 -22.94 5.84
C GLY A 289 9.64 -24.15 5.43
N VAL A 290 9.09 -25.03 4.59
CA VAL A 290 9.81 -26.22 4.09
C VAL A 290 11.02 -25.81 3.24
N ASN A 291 10.88 -24.88 2.30
CA ASN A 291 11.98 -24.40 1.45
C ASN A 291 13.10 -23.75 2.28
N LEU A 292 12.73 -22.95 3.28
CA LEU A 292 13.67 -22.37 4.25
C LEU A 292 14.45 -23.48 4.98
N MET A 293 13.77 -24.51 5.49
CA MET A 293 14.43 -25.64 6.16
C MET A 293 15.40 -26.38 5.25
N THR A 294 15.03 -26.64 3.99
CA THR A 294 15.95 -27.26 3.02
C THR A 294 17.18 -26.38 2.74
N GLY A 295 16.98 -25.06 2.64
CA GLY A 295 18.09 -24.11 2.46
C GLY A 295 19.04 -24.11 3.66
N LEU A 296 18.50 -24.09 4.88
CA LEU A 296 19.28 -24.15 6.12
C LEU A 296 20.06 -25.45 6.24
N LEU A 297 19.43 -26.57 5.91
CA LEU A 297 20.07 -27.89 5.87
C LEU A 297 21.21 -27.95 4.84
N SER A 298 21.07 -27.24 3.72
CA SER A 298 22.12 -27.15 2.70
C SER A 298 23.33 -26.35 3.20
N ILE A 299 23.12 -25.32 4.05
CA ILE A 299 24.22 -24.61 4.72
C ILE A 299 24.91 -25.54 5.72
N ALA A 300 24.15 -26.17 6.62
CA ALA A 300 24.69 -27.04 7.66
C ALA A 300 25.37 -28.31 7.14
N LEU A 301 25.20 -28.64 5.85
CA LEU A 301 25.88 -29.75 5.18
C LEU A 301 27.00 -29.27 4.24
N ALA A 302 27.30 -27.98 4.20
CA ALA A 302 28.24 -27.42 3.23
C ALA A 302 29.68 -27.97 3.44
N ASP A 303 30.07 -28.23 4.69
CA ASP A 303 31.34 -28.88 5.05
C ASP A 303 31.27 -30.43 5.09
N GLY A 304 30.08 -30.99 4.84
CA GLY A 304 29.81 -32.42 4.79
C GLY A 304 29.33 -33.04 6.11
N PHE A 305 29.19 -32.29 7.21
CA PHE A 305 28.69 -32.83 8.49
C PHE A 305 27.87 -31.79 9.27
N ILE A 306 26.71 -32.20 9.80
CA ILE A 306 25.89 -31.32 10.65
C ILE A 306 26.39 -31.36 12.09
N HIS A 307 26.89 -30.24 12.59
CA HIS A 307 27.32 -30.09 13.97
C HIS A 307 26.14 -30.18 14.95
N PRO A 308 26.36 -30.64 16.19
CA PRO A 308 25.29 -30.72 17.20
C PRO A 308 24.56 -29.39 17.44
N ALA A 309 25.28 -28.26 17.37
CA ALA A 309 24.70 -26.92 17.54
C ALA A 309 23.73 -26.57 16.40
N GLU A 310 24.11 -26.86 15.15
CA GLU A 310 23.28 -26.65 13.96
C GLU A 310 22.03 -27.52 13.98
N LYS A 311 22.19 -28.79 14.39
CA LYS A 311 21.04 -29.70 14.55
C LYS A 311 20.02 -29.15 15.56
N ILE A 312 20.48 -28.69 16.72
CA ILE A 312 19.61 -28.07 17.74
C ILE A 312 18.93 -26.83 17.16
N TYR A 313 19.67 -26.00 16.42
CA TYR A 313 19.14 -24.79 15.82
C TYR A 313 18.08 -25.08 14.74
N LEU A 314 18.31 -26.07 13.88
CA LEU A 314 17.32 -26.57 12.92
C LEU A 314 16.03 -27.05 13.61
N GLU A 315 16.14 -27.79 14.71
CA GLU A 315 14.99 -28.24 15.50
C GLU A 315 14.20 -27.08 16.14
N GLU A 316 14.90 -26.03 16.60
CA GLU A 316 14.27 -24.82 17.15
C GLU A 316 13.51 -24.06 16.06
N ILE A 317 14.12 -23.85 14.90
CA ILE A 317 13.47 -23.20 13.76
C ILE A 317 12.25 -24.01 13.29
N ALA A 318 12.36 -25.34 13.20
CA ALA A 318 11.23 -26.20 12.82
C ALA A 318 10.02 -26.00 13.75
N LYS A 319 10.25 -25.86 15.06
CA LYS A 319 9.19 -25.57 16.05
C LYS A 319 8.56 -24.19 15.83
N GLU A 320 9.36 -23.15 15.61
CA GLU A 320 8.89 -21.78 15.32
C GLU A 320 8.06 -21.70 14.04
N LEU A 321 8.40 -22.53 13.04
CA LEU A 321 7.69 -22.66 11.78
C LEU A 321 6.47 -23.61 11.84
N HIS A 322 6.21 -24.23 13.00
CA HIS A 322 5.15 -25.22 13.20
C HIS A 322 5.25 -26.44 12.26
N ILE A 323 6.48 -26.85 11.96
CA ILE A 323 6.77 -28.08 11.20
C ILE A 323 6.77 -29.26 12.19
N SER A 324 6.05 -30.34 11.87
CA SER A 324 6.01 -31.51 12.74
C SER A 324 7.35 -32.25 12.75
N THR A 325 7.60 -33.04 13.80
CA THR A 325 8.82 -33.86 13.89
C THR A 325 8.96 -34.84 12.72
N ASP A 326 7.84 -35.40 12.27
CA ASP A 326 7.82 -36.33 11.13
C ASP A 326 8.19 -35.62 9.82
N GLU A 327 7.67 -34.41 9.61
CA GLU A 327 8.00 -33.58 8.45
C GLU A 327 9.46 -33.13 8.47
N PHE A 328 9.96 -32.72 9.64
CA PHE A 328 11.36 -32.37 9.81
C PHE A 328 12.28 -33.57 9.52
N SER A 329 11.93 -34.75 10.01
CA SER A 329 12.69 -35.99 9.74
C SER A 329 12.70 -36.33 8.25
N SER A 330 11.57 -36.18 7.57
CA SER A 330 11.48 -36.37 6.11
C SER A 330 12.36 -35.36 5.35
N ILE A 331 12.40 -34.10 5.78
CA ILE A 331 13.29 -33.09 5.18
C ILE A 331 14.76 -33.48 5.35
N LEU A 332 15.16 -33.96 6.53
CA LEU A 332 16.53 -34.45 6.78
C LEU A 332 16.89 -35.66 5.89
N GLU A 333 15.98 -36.61 5.72
CA GLU A 333 16.17 -37.79 4.87
C GLU A 333 16.36 -37.44 3.39
N THR A 334 15.73 -36.35 2.94
CA THR A 334 15.78 -35.89 1.54
C THR A 334 17.21 -35.46 1.12
N CYS A 335 18.07 -35.10 2.08
CA CYS A 335 19.43 -34.63 1.82
C CYS A 335 20.52 -35.72 1.88
N HIS A 336 20.17 -37.01 1.99
CA HIS A 336 21.12 -38.14 1.99
C HIS A 336 22.35 -37.93 2.89
N ILE A 337 22.11 -37.70 4.18
CA ILE A 337 23.17 -37.85 5.18
C ILE A 337 23.43 -39.36 5.32
N LYS A 338 24.58 -39.84 4.84
CA LYS A 338 25.10 -41.13 5.30
C LYS A 338 25.40 -40.99 6.78
N GLN A 339 24.50 -41.49 7.62
CA GLN A 339 24.82 -41.78 9.02
C GLN A 339 25.73 -43.01 9.00
N ASP A 340 27.04 -42.79 9.11
CA ASP A 340 27.99 -43.84 9.48
C ASP A 340 28.25 -43.79 10.99
#